data_AF-A0A9X4M2I0-F1
#
_entry.id   AF-A0A9X4M2I0-F1
#
_cell.length_a   1.000
_cell.length_b   1.000
_cell.length_c   1.000
_cell.angle_alpha   90.00
_cell.angle_beta   90.00
_cell.angle_gamma   90.00
#
_symmetry.space_group_name_H-M   'P 1'
#
loop_
_entity.id
_entity.type
_entity.pdbx_description
1 polymer ?
#
loop_
_entity_poly.entity_id
_entity_poly.type
_entity_poly.pdbx_seq_one_letter_code
_entity_poly.pdbx_strand_id
1 'polypeptide(L)'
;MQIPMSRLTLIGSLRPEHHAEKYRSESHVDGTFMAGASLRSQVLQCSLSRTVNPFLRFWAHFPDLPWPAGAVDSLARTIPPPRHTTRRAVRLENCRAELLAAAEVGCAAGADRVLLYLHGGGFVVCGPHTHRDLVARVSAAADAPALIVDYRMLPKHTIADAVADGVDGYRWLLDEGWAPEQIVVCGDSAGGFLTFAVAVSIRDAGLPLPAGLAAMSPLIEVDPTRKLAHRNADRCAVIPAQAMVALSNRLVREEGTPVPTPADADLRGMPPTLIQIGSREFLLPDAELMAQRLTDAGGSCELQVWQGQVHVFQAAAGIIPEARLAIAALGEFIRKVTWADPVVRSGQRGA
;
A
#
# COMPACT_ATOMS: atom_id res chain seq x y z
N MET A 1 51.00 -20.10 -20.13
CA MET A 1 50.74 -20.90 -18.93
C MET A 1 49.27 -20.72 -18.57
N GLN A 2 48.41 -21.54 -19.16
CA GLN A 2 46.97 -21.60 -18.92
C GLN A 2 46.72 -22.53 -17.74
N ILE A 3 45.86 -22.12 -16.80
CA ILE A 3 45.34 -22.96 -15.71
C ILE A 3 43.80 -22.84 -15.76
N PRO A 4 43.04 -23.95 -15.64
CA PRO A 4 41.79 -24.13 -16.37
C PRO A 4 40.53 -23.72 -15.59
N MET A 5 39.50 -23.34 -16.35
CA MET A 5 38.09 -23.35 -15.92
C MET A 5 37.65 -24.78 -15.58
N SER A 6 37.35 -25.07 -14.32
CA SER A 6 36.30 -26.04 -13.94
C SER A 6 36.04 -26.00 -12.44
N ARG A 7 34.77 -26.25 -12.09
CA ARG A 7 34.18 -26.45 -10.75
C ARG A 7 33.73 -25.20 -9.99
N LEU A 8 32.55 -24.72 -10.35
CA LEU A 8 31.52 -24.40 -9.35
C LEU A 8 30.13 -24.49 -10.02
N THR A 9 29.67 -25.72 -10.20
CA THR A 9 28.28 -26.04 -10.52
C THR A 9 27.73 -26.86 -9.36
N LEU A 10 26.47 -26.60 -9.01
CA LEU A 10 25.66 -27.15 -7.92
C LEU A 10 25.82 -26.50 -6.53
N ILE A 11 25.12 -25.38 -6.33
CA ILE A 11 24.24 -25.20 -5.16
C ILE A 11 22.91 -24.60 -5.65
N GLY A 12 21.91 -25.47 -5.84
CA GLY A 12 20.46 -25.24 -5.76
C GLY A 12 19.84 -23.97 -6.34
N SER A 13 19.66 -23.89 -7.67
CA SER A 13 18.60 -23.06 -8.25
C SER A 13 17.24 -23.73 -8.01
N LEU A 14 16.48 -23.27 -7.01
CA LEU A 14 15.03 -23.48 -7.03
C LEU A 14 14.48 -22.53 -8.10
N ARG A 15 14.07 -23.11 -9.23
CA ARG A 15 13.59 -22.37 -10.41
C ARG A 15 12.33 -21.56 -10.03
N PRO A 16 12.26 -20.26 -10.39
CA PRO A 16 11.07 -19.42 -10.18
C PRO A 16 9.77 -20.06 -10.68
N GLU A 17 9.86 -20.82 -11.77
CA GLU A 17 8.72 -21.42 -12.47
C GLU A 17 7.97 -22.45 -11.63
N HIS A 18 8.66 -23.26 -10.82
CA HIS A 18 8.00 -24.24 -9.94
C HIS A 18 7.18 -23.58 -8.83
N HIS A 19 7.58 -22.38 -8.38
CA HIS A 19 6.86 -21.64 -7.35
C HIS A 19 5.66 -20.90 -7.91
N ALA A 20 5.75 -20.39 -9.15
CA ALA A 20 4.63 -19.83 -9.88
C ALA A 20 3.56 -20.89 -10.20
N GLU A 21 3.97 -22.07 -10.67
CA GLU A 21 3.06 -23.21 -10.91
C GLU A 21 2.38 -23.68 -9.63
N LYS A 22 3.14 -23.81 -8.53
CA LYS A 22 2.56 -24.15 -7.22
C LYS A 22 1.57 -23.10 -6.74
N TYR A 23 1.87 -21.81 -6.88
CA TYR A 23 0.94 -20.75 -6.52
C TYR A 23 -0.34 -20.81 -7.39
N ARG A 24 -0.21 -20.95 -8.72
CA ARG A 24 -1.37 -21.10 -9.63
C ARG A 24 -2.21 -22.34 -9.34
N SER A 25 -1.60 -23.41 -8.83
CA SER A 25 -2.35 -24.61 -8.41
C SER A 25 -3.08 -24.45 -7.08
N GLU A 26 -2.67 -23.47 -6.26
CA GLU A 26 -3.18 -23.21 -4.90
C GLU A 26 -4.08 -21.95 -4.80
N SER A 27 -4.00 -21.05 -5.79
CA SER A 27 -4.77 -19.79 -5.86
C SER A 27 -5.64 -19.78 -7.11
N HIS A 28 -6.92 -19.49 -6.94
CA HIS A 28 -7.89 -19.42 -8.04
C HIS A 28 -7.96 -18.04 -8.72
N VAL A 29 -7.10 -17.10 -8.32
CA VAL A 29 -7.09 -15.71 -8.80
C VAL A 29 -5.95 -15.50 -9.77
N ASP A 30 -6.23 -14.90 -10.93
CA ASP A 30 -5.22 -14.51 -11.92
C ASP A 30 -4.28 -13.44 -11.33
N GLY A 31 -3.03 -13.83 -11.06
CA GLY A 31 -2.00 -12.94 -10.54
C GLY A 31 -0.63 -13.23 -11.16
N THR A 32 0.15 -12.16 -11.32
CA THR A 32 1.54 -12.24 -11.78
C THR A 32 2.44 -12.59 -10.61
N PHE A 33 3.06 -13.77 -10.66
CA PHE A 33 4.02 -14.19 -9.65
C PHE A 33 5.39 -13.59 -9.93
N MET A 34 5.87 -12.75 -9.01
CA MET A 34 7.14 -12.04 -9.10
C MET A 34 8.20 -12.81 -8.32
N ALA A 35 9.22 -13.29 -9.02
CA ALA A 35 10.34 -13.96 -8.39
C ALA A 35 11.14 -12.98 -7.52
N GLY A 36 11.66 -13.46 -6.40
CA GLY A 36 12.53 -12.63 -5.57
C GLY A 36 12.55 -13.08 -4.12
N ALA A 37 13.43 -14.01 -3.77
CA ALA A 37 13.70 -14.37 -2.38
C ALA A 37 15.20 -14.20 -2.10
N SER A 38 15.74 -13.01 -2.35
CA SER A 38 17.14 -12.70 -2.11
C SER A 38 17.55 -13.03 -0.68
N LEU A 39 18.83 -13.31 -0.47
CA LEU A 39 19.37 -13.55 0.88
C LEU A 39 19.04 -12.38 1.83
N ARG A 40 19.02 -11.14 1.32
CA ARG A 40 18.65 -9.95 2.11
C ARG A 40 17.19 -9.97 2.53
N SER A 41 16.28 -10.38 1.63
CA SER A 41 14.87 -10.58 1.95
C SER A 41 14.68 -11.68 3.02
N GLN A 42 15.39 -12.80 2.89
CA GLN A 42 15.36 -13.88 3.88
C GLN A 42 15.88 -13.43 5.26
N VAL A 43 16.98 -12.66 5.30
CA VAL A 43 17.52 -12.09 6.54
C VAL A 43 16.55 -11.10 7.16
N LEU A 44 15.94 -10.22 6.37
CA LEU A 44 14.92 -9.27 6.83
C LEU A 44 13.74 -10.01 7.44
N GLN A 45 13.20 -10.99 6.73
CA GLN A 45 12.11 -11.84 7.21
C GLN A 45 12.47 -12.48 8.55
N CYS A 46 13.66 -13.07 8.65
CA CYS A 46 14.12 -13.74 9.85
C CYS A 46 14.30 -12.76 11.04
N SER A 47 14.72 -11.53 10.77
CA SER A 47 14.85 -10.47 11.77
C SER A 47 13.48 -10.01 12.28
N LEU A 48 12.54 -9.72 11.38
CA LEU A 48 11.18 -9.28 11.73
C LEU A 48 10.41 -10.35 12.51
N SER A 49 10.55 -11.62 12.12
CA SER A 49 9.99 -12.76 12.86
C SER A 49 10.49 -12.88 14.30
N ARG A 50 11.66 -12.31 14.62
CA ARG A 50 12.26 -12.35 15.98
C ARG A 50 12.13 -11.04 16.75
N THR A 51 11.64 -9.97 16.13
CA THR A 51 11.58 -8.64 16.73
C THR A 51 10.17 -8.07 16.70
N VAL A 52 9.68 -7.68 15.52
CA VAL A 52 8.36 -7.06 15.33
C VAL A 52 7.23 -8.03 15.63
N ASN A 53 7.30 -9.27 15.13
CA ASN A 53 6.22 -10.23 15.34
C ASN A 53 6.02 -10.57 16.84
N PRO A 54 7.05 -10.91 17.63
CA PRO A 54 6.91 -11.10 19.08
C PRO A 54 6.36 -9.86 19.80
N PHE A 55 6.77 -8.65 19.40
CA PHE A 55 6.21 -7.42 19.95
C PHE A 55 4.71 -7.28 19.66
N LEU A 56 4.28 -7.52 18.42
CA LEU A 56 2.86 -7.47 18.06
C LEU A 56 2.04 -8.58 18.71
N ARG A 57 2.64 -9.76 18.94
CA ARG A 57 2.02 -10.81 19.75
C ARG A 57 1.81 -10.35 21.19
N PHE A 58 2.81 -9.71 21.79
CA PHE A 58 2.67 -9.16 23.15
C PHE A 58 1.60 -8.07 23.21
N TRP A 59 1.62 -7.13 22.26
CA TRP A 59 0.58 -6.11 22.12
C TRP A 59 -0.82 -6.71 22.03
N ALA A 60 -0.99 -7.81 21.28
CA ALA A 60 -2.28 -8.50 21.10
C ALA A 60 -2.89 -9.05 22.40
N HIS A 61 -2.08 -9.29 23.46
CA HIS A 61 -2.61 -9.71 24.76
C HIS A 61 -3.16 -8.53 25.57
N PHE A 62 -2.72 -7.31 25.25
CA PHE A 62 -3.07 -6.10 25.97
C PHE A 62 -3.39 -4.93 25.01
N PRO A 63 -4.32 -5.09 24.05
CA PRO A 63 -4.54 -4.12 22.98
C PRO A 63 -5.08 -2.77 23.50
N ASP A 64 -5.65 -2.76 24.70
CA ASP A 64 -6.34 -1.62 25.31
C ASP A 64 -5.46 -0.80 26.27
N LEU A 65 -4.21 -1.22 26.49
CA LEU A 65 -3.26 -0.38 27.22
C LEU A 65 -3.06 0.95 26.48
N PRO A 66 -2.71 2.04 27.18
CA PRO A 66 -2.45 3.35 26.59
C PRO A 66 -1.11 3.36 25.85
N TRP A 67 -1.00 2.53 24.83
CA TRP A 67 0.18 2.45 23.97
C TRP A 67 0.46 3.82 23.37
N PRO A 68 1.72 4.26 23.31
CA PRO A 68 2.08 5.56 22.79
C PRO A 68 2.05 5.59 21.26
N ALA A 69 0.96 5.10 20.65
CA ALA A 69 0.82 4.94 19.21
C ALA A 69 0.98 6.28 18.47
N GLY A 70 0.35 7.35 18.97
CA GLY A 70 0.56 8.71 18.44
C GLY A 70 1.98 9.26 18.64
N ALA A 71 2.76 8.70 19.57
CA ALA A 71 4.16 9.08 19.74
C ALA A 71 5.07 8.45 18.70
N VAL A 72 4.70 7.31 18.09
CA VAL A 72 5.51 6.63 17.08
C VAL A 72 5.78 7.55 15.90
N ASP A 73 4.73 8.17 15.35
CA ASP A 73 4.90 9.12 14.24
C ASP A 73 5.60 10.41 14.67
N SER A 74 5.27 10.92 15.86
CA SER A 74 5.93 12.09 16.44
C SER A 74 7.45 11.89 16.61
N LEU A 75 7.88 10.68 17.03
CA LEU A 75 9.29 10.32 17.15
C LEU A 75 9.93 10.13 15.77
N ALA A 76 9.20 9.58 14.79
CA ALA A 76 9.68 9.46 13.42
C ALA A 76 9.97 10.82 12.76
N ARG A 77 9.45 11.93 13.29
CA ARG A 77 9.78 13.29 12.84
C ARG A 77 11.28 13.60 12.90
N THR A 78 12.03 12.97 13.80
CA THR A 78 13.48 13.18 13.95
C THR A 78 14.31 12.37 12.95
N ILE A 79 13.70 11.40 12.26
CA ILE A 79 14.35 10.64 11.21
C ILE A 79 14.61 11.60 10.04
N PRO A 80 15.87 11.75 9.60
CA PRO A 80 16.18 12.61 8.47
C PRO A 80 15.36 12.19 7.25
N PRO A 81 14.68 13.12 6.57
CA PRO A 81 13.95 12.77 5.38
C PRO A 81 14.93 12.26 4.30
N PRO A 82 14.47 11.46 3.34
CA PRO A 82 15.29 11.07 2.20
C PRO A 82 15.91 12.31 1.55
N ARG A 83 17.19 12.21 1.19
CA ARG A 83 17.96 13.35 0.66
C ARG A 83 17.19 14.00 -0.49
N HIS A 84 17.18 15.32 -0.49
CA HIS A 84 16.62 16.15 -1.57
C HIS A 84 15.09 16.08 -1.72
N THR A 85 14.32 15.66 -0.70
CA THR A 85 12.85 15.77 -0.73
C THR A 85 12.37 17.18 -0.36
N THR A 86 11.39 17.70 -1.08
CA THR A 86 10.65 18.92 -0.71
C THR A 86 9.34 18.56 -0.03
N ARG A 87 8.93 19.36 0.95
CA ARG A 87 7.71 19.12 1.73
C ARG A 87 6.98 20.42 2.00
N ARG A 88 5.66 20.37 1.93
CA ARG A 88 4.75 21.47 2.29
C ARG A 88 3.65 20.93 3.19
N ALA A 89 3.46 21.54 4.35
CA ALA A 89 2.32 21.24 5.21
C ALA A 89 1.03 21.72 4.53
N VAL A 90 -0.01 20.89 4.60
CA VAL A 90 -1.34 21.15 4.04
C VAL A 90 -2.36 20.99 5.16
N ARG A 91 -3.38 21.85 5.16
CA ARG A 91 -4.52 21.76 6.08
C ARG A 91 -5.73 21.34 5.26
N LEU A 92 -6.25 20.15 5.56
CA LEU A 92 -7.53 19.68 5.05
C LEU A 92 -8.64 20.13 6.01
N GLU A 93 -9.89 19.87 5.64
CA GLU A 93 -11.06 20.26 6.43
C GLU A 93 -10.96 19.71 7.87
N ASN A 94 -10.73 18.40 8.00
CA ASN A 94 -10.79 17.70 9.28
C ASN A 94 -9.42 17.30 9.84
N CYS A 95 -8.39 17.21 8.99
CA CYS A 95 -7.07 16.70 9.38
C CYS A 95 -5.91 17.53 8.79
N ARG A 96 -4.67 17.05 8.98
CA ARG A 96 -3.48 17.64 8.35
C ARG A 96 -3.08 16.76 7.18
N ALA A 97 -2.27 17.29 6.29
CA ALA A 97 -1.60 16.51 5.27
C ALA A 97 -0.20 17.08 5.01
N GLU A 98 0.64 16.32 4.33
CA GLU A 98 1.95 16.75 3.88
C GLU A 98 2.08 16.47 2.38
N LEU A 99 2.23 17.53 1.59
CA LEU A 99 2.60 17.41 0.18
C LEU A 99 4.11 17.21 0.11
N LEU A 100 4.52 16.01 -0.31
CA LEU A 100 5.92 15.60 -0.46
C LEU A 100 6.25 15.42 -1.93
N ALA A 101 7.42 15.89 -2.37
CA ALA A 101 7.96 15.54 -3.68
C ALA A 101 9.42 15.12 -3.56
N ALA A 102 9.81 14.10 -4.32
CA ALA A 102 11.21 13.80 -4.56
C ALA A 102 11.89 14.94 -5.33
N ALA A 103 13.21 15.08 -5.15
CA ALA A 103 14.02 16.19 -5.68
C ALA A 103 13.80 16.50 -7.15
N GLU A 104 13.69 15.43 -7.94
CA GLU A 104 13.68 15.47 -9.40
C GLU A 104 12.30 15.85 -9.93
N VAL A 105 11.25 15.73 -9.11
CA VAL A 105 9.84 15.98 -9.46
C VAL A 105 9.43 17.42 -9.14
N GLY A 106 9.92 17.97 -8.02
CA GLY A 106 9.51 19.28 -7.50
C GLY A 106 8.05 19.32 -7.00
N CYS A 107 7.71 20.34 -6.20
CA CYS A 107 6.36 20.53 -5.63
C CYS A 107 5.47 21.50 -6.46
N ALA A 108 5.89 21.94 -7.65
CA ALA A 108 5.34 23.12 -8.34
C ALA A 108 4.73 22.82 -9.72
N ALA A 109 3.91 23.77 -10.18
CA ALA A 109 3.16 23.78 -11.44
C ALA A 109 3.97 23.26 -12.64
N GLY A 110 3.56 22.12 -13.19
CA GLY A 110 4.22 21.45 -14.31
C GLY A 110 4.29 19.93 -14.20
N ALA A 111 4.11 19.37 -12.99
CA ALA A 111 3.97 17.93 -12.82
C ALA A 111 2.67 17.42 -13.48
N ASP A 112 2.79 16.31 -14.19
CA ASP A 112 1.68 15.76 -14.99
C ASP A 112 0.73 14.87 -14.19
N ARG A 113 1.08 14.58 -12.93
CA ARG A 113 0.40 13.59 -12.08
C ARG A 113 0.66 13.85 -10.60
N VAL A 114 -0.21 13.34 -9.72
CA VAL A 114 -0.11 13.47 -8.26
C VAL A 114 -0.66 12.22 -7.57
N LEU A 115 -0.10 11.88 -6.41
CA LEU A 115 -0.59 10.79 -5.57
C LEU A 115 -1.40 11.34 -4.40
N LEU A 116 -2.55 10.74 -4.12
CA LEU A 116 -3.17 10.79 -2.80
C LEU A 116 -2.67 9.57 -2.02
N TYR A 117 -1.83 9.76 -1.01
CA TYR A 117 -1.22 8.67 -0.25
C TYR A 117 -1.88 8.49 1.13
N LEU A 118 -2.29 7.25 1.41
CA LEU A 118 -2.93 6.82 2.66
C LEU A 118 -2.01 5.80 3.34
N HIS A 119 -1.47 6.16 4.50
CA HIS A 119 -0.45 5.36 5.17
C HIS A 119 -0.99 4.09 5.85
N GLY A 120 -0.13 3.09 6.04
CA GLY A 120 -0.44 1.92 6.87
C GLY A 120 -0.34 2.19 8.37
N GLY A 121 -0.62 1.17 9.17
CA GLY A 121 -0.58 1.26 10.64
C GLY A 121 -1.82 0.73 11.37
N GLY A 122 -2.64 -0.10 10.70
CA GLY A 122 -3.78 -0.76 11.33
C GLY A 122 -4.84 0.19 11.88
N PHE A 123 -4.94 1.41 11.33
CA PHE A 123 -5.83 2.49 11.80
C PHE A 123 -5.57 3.00 13.23
N VAL A 124 -4.44 2.61 13.85
CA VAL A 124 -4.13 2.90 15.26
C VAL A 124 -2.80 3.60 15.48
N VAL A 125 -1.85 3.45 14.54
CA VAL A 125 -0.48 3.94 14.67
C VAL A 125 0.05 4.43 13.32
N CYS A 126 1.25 5.00 13.32
CA CYS A 126 1.92 5.61 12.17
C CYS A 126 1.28 6.94 11.77
N GLY A 127 1.68 7.47 10.62
CA GLY A 127 1.38 8.82 10.18
C GLY A 127 2.27 9.22 9.00
N PRO A 128 2.21 10.49 8.57
CA PRO A 128 3.05 10.96 7.49
C PRO A 128 4.54 10.76 7.77
N HIS A 129 5.01 10.97 9.00
CA HIS A 129 6.45 10.97 9.32
C HIS A 129 7.08 9.57 9.18
N THR A 130 6.39 8.54 9.64
CA THR A 130 6.79 7.13 9.50
C THR A 130 6.88 6.68 8.04
N HIS A 131 6.07 7.26 7.16
CA HIS A 131 5.95 6.82 5.76
C HIS A 131 6.76 7.67 4.77
N ARG A 132 7.39 8.77 5.20
CA ARG A 132 8.17 9.67 4.31
C ARG A 132 9.18 8.96 3.43
N ASP A 133 9.93 7.98 3.94
CA ASP A 133 10.94 7.28 3.13
C ASP A 133 10.29 6.46 2.01
N LEU A 134 9.26 5.67 2.34
CA LEU A 134 8.51 4.91 1.35
C LEU A 134 7.87 5.85 0.32
N VAL A 135 7.12 6.86 0.77
CA VAL A 135 6.40 7.78 -0.11
C VAL A 135 7.36 8.56 -1.00
N ALA A 136 8.51 9.00 -0.51
CA ALA A 136 9.51 9.68 -1.34
C ALA A 136 10.07 8.78 -2.45
N ARG A 137 10.27 7.48 -2.17
CA ARG A 137 10.71 6.52 -3.18
C ARG A 137 9.63 6.25 -4.21
N VAL A 138 8.36 6.15 -3.78
CA VAL A 138 7.21 6.03 -4.69
C VAL A 138 7.06 7.30 -5.52
N SER A 139 7.19 8.48 -4.91
CA SER A 139 7.17 9.79 -5.60
C SER A 139 8.25 9.87 -6.68
N ALA A 140 9.49 9.50 -6.36
CA ALA A 140 10.58 9.45 -7.33
C ALA A 140 10.32 8.45 -8.46
N ALA A 141 9.88 7.23 -8.11
CA ALA A 141 9.60 6.21 -9.10
C ALA A 141 8.39 6.55 -9.97
N ALA A 142 7.39 7.26 -9.45
CA ALA A 142 6.19 7.65 -10.19
C ALA A 142 6.39 8.92 -11.01
N ASP A 143 7.43 9.72 -10.73
CA ASP A 143 7.53 11.10 -11.21
C ASP A 143 6.30 11.94 -10.81
N ALA A 144 5.94 11.86 -9.53
CA ALA A 144 4.71 12.41 -8.97
C ALA A 144 4.91 12.99 -7.56
N PRO A 145 4.50 14.23 -7.25
CA PRO A 145 4.29 14.63 -5.86
C PRO A 145 3.22 13.74 -5.20
N ALA A 146 3.27 13.63 -3.88
CA ALA A 146 2.35 12.83 -3.09
C ALA A 146 1.79 13.66 -1.93
N LEU A 147 0.47 13.78 -1.85
CA LEU A 147 -0.25 14.30 -0.69
C LEU A 147 -0.45 13.15 0.30
N ILE A 148 0.30 13.17 1.40
CA ILE A 148 0.17 12.18 2.47
C ILE A 148 -0.85 12.70 3.48
N VAL A 149 -1.98 12.00 3.61
CA VAL A 149 -3.05 12.39 4.55
C VAL A 149 -2.71 11.90 5.96
N ASP A 150 -2.72 12.81 6.93
CA ASP A 150 -2.60 12.51 8.37
C ASP A 150 -4.00 12.18 8.92
N TYR A 151 -4.59 11.12 8.40
CA TYR A 151 -6.00 10.80 8.63
C TYR A 151 -6.28 10.45 10.10
N ARG A 152 -7.49 10.75 10.53
CA ARG A 152 -7.97 10.48 11.89
C ARG A 152 -8.03 8.98 12.17
N MET A 153 -7.61 8.58 13.38
CA MET A 153 -7.40 7.18 13.75
C MET A 153 -8.08 6.80 15.08
N LEU A 154 -8.22 5.49 15.27
CA LEU A 154 -8.73 4.90 16.49
C LEU A 154 -7.84 5.18 17.70
N PRO A 155 -8.40 5.17 18.92
CA PRO A 155 -9.82 5.00 19.23
C PRO A 155 -10.61 6.32 19.20
N LYS A 156 -9.95 7.45 18.89
CA LYS A 156 -10.60 8.76 18.96
C LYS A 156 -11.57 9.03 17.81
N HIS A 157 -11.38 8.31 16.71
CA HIS A 157 -12.10 8.48 15.45
C HIS A 157 -12.34 7.11 14.82
N THR A 158 -13.31 7.05 13.92
CA THR A 158 -13.73 5.82 13.23
C THR A 158 -12.95 5.61 11.92
N ILE A 159 -13.08 4.44 11.31
CA ILE A 159 -12.64 4.20 9.93
C ILE A 159 -13.41 5.09 8.96
N ALA A 160 -14.69 5.37 9.22
CA ALA A 160 -15.47 6.30 8.41
C ALA A 160 -14.89 7.72 8.43
N ASP A 161 -14.39 8.18 9.58
CA ASP A 161 -13.66 9.45 9.69
C ASP A 161 -12.38 9.42 8.83
N ALA A 162 -11.62 8.31 8.85
CA ALA A 162 -10.42 8.15 8.03
C ALA A 162 -10.72 8.15 6.52
N VAL A 163 -11.84 7.53 6.12
CA VAL A 163 -12.32 7.55 4.73
C VAL A 163 -12.73 8.97 4.32
N ALA A 164 -13.47 9.68 5.18
CA ALA A 164 -13.84 11.07 4.93
C ALA A 164 -12.61 11.97 4.76
N ASP A 165 -11.58 11.80 5.61
CA ASP A 165 -10.32 12.53 5.50
C ASP A 165 -9.58 12.26 4.19
N GLY A 166 -9.63 11.01 3.69
CA GLY A 166 -9.10 10.66 2.38
C GLY A 166 -9.87 11.32 1.23
N VAL A 167 -11.20 11.36 1.31
CA VAL A 167 -12.04 12.07 0.34
C VAL A 167 -11.76 13.59 0.38
N ASP A 168 -11.56 14.17 1.56
CA ASP A 168 -11.17 15.58 1.70
C ASP A 168 -9.81 15.86 1.06
N GLY A 169 -8.86 14.92 1.18
CA GLY A 169 -7.58 14.98 0.47
C GLY A 169 -7.75 14.94 -1.06
N TYR A 170 -8.68 14.11 -1.57
CA TYR A 170 -9.00 14.07 -2.99
C TYR A 170 -9.63 15.37 -3.49
N ARG A 171 -10.62 15.91 -2.77
CA ARG A 171 -11.24 17.21 -3.08
C ARG A 171 -10.21 18.33 -3.10
N TRP A 172 -9.34 18.36 -2.11
CA TRP A 172 -8.27 19.35 -2.05
C TRP A 172 -7.34 19.29 -3.27
N LEU A 173 -7.03 18.10 -3.79
CA LEU A 173 -6.26 17.96 -5.04
C LEU A 173 -7.03 18.53 -6.24
N LEU A 174 -8.34 18.27 -6.35
CA LEU A 174 -9.17 18.85 -7.41
C LEU A 174 -9.20 20.39 -7.31
N ASP A 175 -9.34 20.93 -6.09
CA ASP A 175 -9.37 22.37 -5.83
C ASP A 175 -8.03 23.06 -6.14
N GLU A 176 -6.90 22.36 -5.95
CA GLU A 176 -5.56 22.83 -6.37
C GLU A 176 -5.35 22.73 -7.90
N GLY A 177 -6.35 22.26 -8.66
CA GLY A 177 -6.35 22.24 -10.11
C GLY A 177 -5.82 20.95 -10.76
N TRP A 178 -5.65 19.87 -9.99
CA TRP A 178 -5.31 18.57 -10.55
C TRP A 178 -6.53 17.96 -11.24
N ALA A 179 -6.41 17.61 -12.51
CA ALA A 179 -7.47 16.89 -13.19
C ALA A 179 -7.59 15.45 -12.63
N PRO A 180 -8.80 14.85 -12.60
CA PRO A 180 -9.00 13.49 -12.08
C PRO A 180 -8.08 12.44 -12.73
N GLU A 181 -7.82 12.59 -14.03
CA GLU A 181 -6.95 11.72 -14.83
C GLU A 181 -5.46 11.87 -14.48
N GLN A 182 -5.10 12.83 -13.63
CA GLN A 182 -3.74 13.03 -13.12
C GLN A 182 -3.56 12.46 -11.72
N ILE A 183 -4.64 12.02 -11.05
CA ILE A 183 -4.60 11.60 -9.66
C ILE A 183 -4.58 10.07 -9.58
N VAL A 184 -3.68 9.51 -8.77
CA VAL A 184 -3.73 8.11 -8.33
C VAL A 184 -3.88 8.04 -6.82
N VAL A 185 -4.83 7.24 -6.34
CA VAL A 185 -4.97 6.95 -4.90
C VAL A 185 -4.09 5.75 -4.57
N CYS A 186 -3.19 5.93 -3.60
CA CYS A 186 -2.16 4.96 -3.25
C CYS A 186 -2.13 4.73 -1.74
N GLY A 187 -1.89 3.50 -1.30
CA GLY A 187 -1.76 3.24 0.13
C GLY A 187 -1.25 1.85 0.46
N ASP A 188 -0.81 1.67 1.71
CA ASP A 188 -0.27 0.40 2.19
C ASP A 188 -1.00 -0.15 3.41
N SER A 189 -1.15 -1.47 3.53
CA SER A 189 -1.80 -2.10 4.69
C SER A 189 -3.21 -1.55 4.95
N ALA A 190 -3.47 -0.97 6.12
CA ALA A 190 -4.69 -0.21 6.42
C ALA A 190 -4.91 0.99 5.47
N GLY A 191 -3.86 1.63 4.99
CA GLY A 191 -3.96 2.61 3.91
C GLY A 191 -4.40 2.00 2.57
N GLY A 192 -4.08 0.72 2.34
CA GLY A 192 -4.61 -0.05 1.22
C GLY A 192 -6.12 -0.29 1.32
N PHE A 193 -6.67 -0.49 2.53
CA PHE A 193 -8.12 -0.45 2.76
C PHE A 193 -8.69 0.90 2.31
N LEU A 194 -8.08 1.98 2.80
CA LEU A 194 -8.55 3.34 2.56
C LEU A 194 -8.47 3.69 1.08
N THR A 195 -7.47 3.22 0.34
CA THR A 195 -7.40 3.40 -1.13
C THR A 195 -8.68 2.98 -1.82
N PHE A 196 -9.23 1.81 -1.47
CA PHE A 196 -10.46 1.31 -2.08
C PHE A 196 -11.71 1.95 -1.49
N ALA A 197 -11.77 2.11 -0.16
CA ALA A 197 -12.93 2.72 0.50
C ALA A 197 -13.13 4.20 0.11
N VAL A 198 -12.04 4.95 -0.06
CA VAL A 198 -12.06 6.33 -0.57
C VAL A 198 -12.50 6.35 -2.02
N ALA A 199 -12.00 5.45 -2.88
CA ALA A 199 -12.42 5.39 -4.29
C ALA A 199 -13.92 5.08 -4.46
N VAL A 200 -14.44 4.15 -3.67
CA VAL A 200 -15.88 3.85 -3.59
C VAL A 200 -16.64 5.11 -3.12
N SER A 201 -16.18 5.77 -2.06
CA SER A 201 -16.82 6.98 -1.54
C SER A 201 -16.80 8.16 -2.52
N ILE A 202 -15.71 8.33 -3.29
CA ILE A 202 -15.60 9.31 -4.37
C ILE A 202 -16.68 9.07 -5.42
N ARG A 203 -16.80 7.81 -5.91
CA ARG A 203 -17.83 7.44 -6.90
C ARG A 203 -19.23 7.70 -6.36
N ASP A 204 -19.50 7.22 -5.14
CA ASP A 204 -20.85 7.26 -4.57
C ASP A 204 -21.26 8.71 -4.23
N ALA A 205 -20.29 9.59 -4.00
CA ALA A 205 -20.50 11.04 -3.88
C ALA A 205 -20.65 11.77 -5.23
N GLY A 206 -20.59 11.07 -6.37
CA GLY A 206 -20.69 11.64 -7.71
C GLY A 206 -19.48 12.47 -8.14
N LEU A 207 -18.34 12.32 -7.45
CA LEU A 207 -17.08 12.95 -7.85
C LEU A 207 -16.46 12.18 -9.03
N PRO A 208 -15.70 12.85 -9.91
CA PRO A 208 -14.95 12.15 -10.93
C PRO A 208 -13.95 11.19 -10.30
N LEU A 209 -13.73 10.04 -10.92
CA LEU A 209 -12.82 9.03 -10.42
C LEU A 209 -11.34 9.37 -10.74
N PRO A 210 -10.39 8.96 -9.88
CA PRO A 210 -8.96 9.08 -10.19
C PRO A 210 -8.57 8.20 -11.38
N ALA A 211 -7.43 8.50 -12.00
CA ALA A 211 -6.86 7.73 -13.11
C ALA A 211 -6.55 6.26 -12.75
N GLY A 212 -6.23 5.99 -11.49
CA GLY A 212 -5.94 4.63 -11.03
C GLY A 212 -5.86 4.49 -9.52
N LEU A 213 -5.81 3.24 -9.07
CA LEU A 213 -5.65 2.85 -7.67
C LEU A 213 -4.41 1.97 -7.51
N ALA A 214 -3.66 2.17 -6.44
CA ALA A 214 -2.48 1.37 -6.15
C ALA A 214 -2.42 0.97 -4.67
N ALA A 215 -2.33 -0.32 -4.38
CA ALA A 215 -2.34 -0.84 -3.02
C ALA A 215 -1.15 -1.76 -2.74
N MET A 216 -0.45 -1.51 -1.64
CA MET A 216 0.64 -2.33 -1.15
C MET A 216 0.20 -3.11 0.07
N SER A 217 0.16 -4.43 -0.03
CA SER A 217 -0.19 -5.34 1.05
C SER A 217 -1.52 -4.97 1.75
N PRO A 218 -2.63 -4.74 1.01
CA PRO A 218 -3.84 -4.16 1.57
C PRO A 218 -4.49 -5.05 2.64
N LEU A 219 -4.90 -4.44 3.75
CA LEU A 219 -5.82 -5.03 4.72
C LEU A 219 -7.24 -4.76 4.22
N ILE A 220 -7.98 -5.77 3.76
CA ILE A 220 -9.30 -5.56 3.16
C ILE A 220 -10.40 -6.00 4.13
N GLU A 221 -10.38 -7.25 4.56
CA GLU A 221 -11.33 -7.76 5.53
C GLU A 221 -10.78 -7.55 6.95
N VAL A 222 -11.49 -6.80 7.79
CA VAL A 222 -11.11 -6.68 9.22
C VAL A 222 -11.39 -7.99 9.96
N ASP A 223 -12.40 -8.74 9.53
CA ASP A 223 -12.64 -10.10 10.03
C ASP A 223 -11.45 -11.01 9.64
N PRO A 224 -10.77 -11.64 10.62
CA PRO A 224 -9.62 -12.48 10.34
C PRO A 224 -9.98 -13.88 9.85
N THR A 225 -11.25 -14.29 9.80
CA THR A 225 -11.69 -15.67 9.55
C THR A 225 -11.06 -16.28 8.30
N ARG A 226 -11.16 -15.61 7.14
CA ARG A 226 -10.53 -16.09 5.89
C ARG A 226 -9.02 -16.23 6.03
N LYS A 227 -8.37 -15.26 6.66
CA LYS A 227 -6.92 -15.21 6.85
C LYS A 227 -6.41 -16.29 7.82
N LEU A 228 -7.20 -16.61 8.85
CA LEU A 228 -6.92 -17.69 9.80
C LEU A 228 -7.02 -19.07 9.18
N ALA A 229 -7.93 -19.26 8.21
CA ALA A 229 -8.07 -20.51 7.45
C ALA A 229 -6.98 -20.68 6.37
N HIS A 230 -6.23 -19.62 6.05
CA HIS A 230 -5.27 -19.63 4.97
C HIS A 230 -3.90 -20.20 5.38
N ARG A 231 -3.17 -20.82 4.43
CA ARG A 231 -1.86 -21.46 4.66
C ARG A 231 -0.74 -20.53 5.18
N ASN A 232 -0.97 -19.21 5.15
CA ASN A 232 -0.03 -18.21 5.67
C ASN A 232 -0.37 -17.73 7.09
N ALA A 233 -1.42 -18.27 7.72
CA ALA A 233 -1.89 -17.81 9.04
C ALA A 233 -0.78 -17.74 10.11
N ASP A 234 0.20 -18.64 10.04
CA ASP A 234 1.34 -18.75 10.95
C ASP A 234 2.69 -18.39 10.32
N ARG A 235 2.71 -17.94 9.05
CA ARG A 235 3.95 -17.74 8.27
C ARG A 235 4.42 -16.29 8.18
N CYS A 236 3.55 -15.33 8.51
CA CYS A 236 3.83 -13.92 8.35
C CYS A 236 4.88 -13.43 9.36
N ALA A 237 5.94 -12.83 8.85
CA ALA A 237 7.05 -12.34 9.67
C ALA A 237 6.76 -11.04 10.42
N VAL A 238 5.69 -10.33 10.05
CA VAL A 238 5.32 -9.05 10.64
C VAL A 238 4.04 -9.20 11.45
N ILE A 239 2.93 -9.54 10.79
CA ILE A 239 1.60 -9.56 11.40
C ILE A 239 1.28 -10.98 11.91
N PRO A 240 1.32 -11.24 13.23
CA PRO A 240 0.83 -12.48 13.79
C PRO A 240 -0.72 -12.52 13.78
N ALA A 241 -1.29 -13.70 13.62
CA ALA A 241 -2.75 -13.93 13.68
C ALA A 241 -3.40 -13.28 14.92
N GLN A 242 -2.75 -13.37 16.09
CA GLN A 242 -3.26 -12.80 17.34
C GLN A 242 -3.44 -11.29 17.26
N ALA A 243 -2.52 -10.57 16.60
CA ALA A 243 -2.62 -9.12 16.45
C ALA A 243 -3.80 -8.74 15.56
N MET A 244 -4.10 -9.51 14.51
CA MET A 244 -5.29 -9.27 13.69
C MET A 244 -6.59 -9.56 14.42
N VAL A 245 -6.64 -10.63 15.21
CA VAL A 245 -7.80 -10.91 16.08
C VAL A 245 -8.01 -9.78 17.09
N ALA A 246 -6.94 -9.31 17.74
CA ALA A 246 -7.01 -8.21 18.69
C ALA A 246 -7.48 -6.90 18.03
N LEU A 247 -6.95 -6.58 16.84
CA LEU A 247 -7.37 -5.41 16.06
C LEU A 247 -8.85 -5.52 15.65
N SER A 248 -9.28 -6.68 15.16
CA SER A 248 -10.67 -6.94 14.75
C SER A 248 -11.65 -6.77 15.91
N ASN A 249 -11.35 -7.39 17.06
CA ASN A 249 -12.16 -7.26 18.27
C ASN A 249 -12.24 -5.80 18.75
N ARG A 250 -11.12 -5.09 18.70
CA ARG A 250 -11.09 -3.66 19.04
C ARG A 250 -11.96 -2.86 18.09
N LEU A 251 -11.83 -3.07 16.78
CA LEU A 251 -12.65 -2.39 15.77
C LEU A 251 -14.15 -2.62 15.98
N VAL A 252 -14.58 -3.86 16.18
CA VAL A 252 -15.98 -4.19 16.47
C VAL A 252 -16.48 -3.45 17.72
N ARG A 253 -15.63 -3.32 18.75
CA ARG A 253 -15.99 -2.61 19.99
C ARG A 253 -16.10 -1.09 19.80
N GLU A 254 -15.13 -0.48 19.12
CA GLU A 254 -15.07 0.98 18.95
C GLU A 254 -16.12 1.48 17.93
N GLU A 255 -16.39 0.72 16.87
CA GLU A 255 -17.35 1.08 15.82
C GLU A 255 -18.79 0.71 16.19
N GLY A 256 -18.99 -0.26 17.10
CA GLY A 256 -20.30 -0.74 17.53
C GLY A 256 -21.08 -1.53 16.46
N THR A 257 -20.63 -1.50 15.21
CA THR A 257 -21.15 -2.26 14.07
C THR A 257 -20.00 -2.88 13.28
N PRO A 258 -20.25 -3.96 12.50
CA PRO A 258 -19.26 -4.47 11.56
C PRO A 258 -18.77 -3.37 10.61
N VAL A 259 -17.45 -3.23 10.47
CA VAL A 259 -16.83 -2.26 9.57
C VAL A 259 -17.18 -2.63 8.12
N PRO A 260 -17.80 -1.72 7.34
CA PRO A 260 -18.04 -1.96 5.93
C PRO A 260 -16.73 -2.23 5.19
N THR A 261 -16.62 -3.39 4.56
CA THR A 261 -15.40 -3.81 3.86
C THR A 261 -15.48 -3.38 2.39
N PRO A 262 -14.43 -2.75 1.81
CA PRO A 262 -14.49 -2.27 0.43
C PRO A 262 -14.68 -3.38 -0.61
N ALA A 263 -14.33 -4.64 -0.30
CA ALA A 263 -14.61 -5.78 -1.18
C ALA A 263 -16.10 -6.12 -1.32
N ASP A 264 -16.95 -5.69 -0.37
CA ASP A 264 -18.40 -5.93 -0.39
C ASP A 264 -19.17 -4.83 -1.14
N ALA A 265 -18.51 -3.72 -1.45
CA ALA A 265 -19.10 -2.64 -2.22
C ALA A 265 -19.41 -3.07 -3.67
N ASP A 266 -20.26 -2.30 -4.34
CA ASP A 266 -20.28 -2.32 -5.80
C ASP A 266 -18.93 -1.81 -6.31
N LEU A 267 -18.26 -2.55 -7.19
CA LEU A 267 -16.96 -2.20 -7.74
C LEU A 267 -17.00 -1.91 -9.24
N ARG A 268 -18.19 -1.85 -9.84
CA ARG A 268 -18.36 -1.51 -11.26
C ARG A 268 -17.84 -0.09 -11.51
N GLY A 269 -17.14 0.05 -12.64
CA GLY A 269 -16.56 1.32 -13.07
C GLY A 269 -15.37 1.81 -12.24
N MET A 270 -14.84 0.98 -11.31
CA MET A 270 -13.62 1.35 -10.58
C MET A 270 -12.41 1.52 -11.51
N PRO A 271 -11.48 2.44 -11.20
CA PRO A 271 -10.30 2.69 -12.03
C PRO A 271 -9.38 1.47 -12.18
N PRO A 272 -8.50 1.46 -13.20
CA PRO A 272 -7.40 0.50 -13.27
C PRO A 272 -6.65 0.43 -11.93
N THR A 273 -6.36 -0.79 -11.48
CA THR A 273 -5.82 -1.05 -10.15
C THR A 273 -4.56 -1.90 -10.22
N LEU A 274 -3.55 -1.56 -9.42
CA LEU A 274 -2.40 -2.42 -9.11
C LEU A 274 -2.42 -2.81 -7.63
N ILE A 275 -2.33 -4.10 -7.35
CA ILE A 275 -2.17 -4.64 -5.99
C ILE A 275 -0.83 -5.38 -5.91
N GLN A 276 0.04 -4.99 -4.99
CA GLN A 276 1.29 -5.70 -4.70
C GLN A 276 1.23 -6.36 -3.34
N ILE A 277 1.59 -7.63 -3.24
CA ILE A 277 1.52 -8.40 -1.99
C ILE A 277 2.68 -9.40 -1.91
N GLY A 278 3.23 -9.61 -0.72
CA GLY A 278 4.18 -10.67 -0.45
C GLY A 278 3.50 -12.03 -0.30
N SER A 279 4.01 -13.05 -0.96
CA SER A 279 3.47 -14.43 -0.92
C SER A 279 3.48 -15.09 0.47
N ARG A 280 4.17 -14.51 1.46
CA ARG A 280 4.23 -15.01 2.85
C ARG A 280 3.35 -14.23 3.81
N GLU A 281 2.60 -13.26 3.31
CA GLU A 281 1.80 -12.38 4.14
C GLU A 281 0.55 -13.05 4.69
N PHE A 282 0.18 -12.62 5.90
CA PHE A 282 -1.12 -12.94 6.50
C PHE A 282 -2.27 -12.33 5.69
N LEU A 283 -2.03 -11.20 5.02
CA LEU A 283 -2.99 -10.47 4.19
C LEU A 283 -3.03 -10.90 2.72
N LEU A 284 -2.34 -11.99 2.36
CA LEU A 284 -2.42 -12.51 0.98
C LEU A 284 -3.88 -12.78 0.52
N PRO A 285 -4.74 -13.41 1.35
CA PRO A 285 -6.15 -13.64 0.98
C PRO A 285 -6.95 -12.36 0.73
N ASP A 286 -6.57 -11.24 1.36
CA ASP A 286 -7.25 -9.96 1.20
C ASP A 286 -6.91 -9.34 -0.16
N ALA A 287 -5.63 -9.40 -0.56
CA ALA A 287 -5.20 -8.97 -1.88
C ALA A 287 -5.81 -9.82 -3.00
N GLU A 288 -5.84 -11.15 -2.83
CA GLU A 288 -6.49 -12.08 -3.76
C GLU A 288 -8.00 -11.80 -3.85
N LEU A 289 -8.68 -11.60 -2.72
CA LEU A 289 -10.11 -11.28 -2.68
C LEU A 289 -10.41 -9.99 -3.45
N MET A 290 -9.72 -8.89 -3.13
CA MET A 290 -10.00 -7.60 -3.77
C MET A 290 -9.74 -7.65 -5.27
N ALA A 291 -8.64 -8.30 -5.69
CA ALA A 291 -8.34 -8.48 -7.10
C ALA A 291 -9.44 -9.27 -7.83
N GLN A 292 -9.92 -10.37 -7.23
CA GLN A 292 -11.02 -11.15 -7.79
C GLN A 292 -12.29 -10.30 -7.90
N ARG A 293 -12.64 -9.55 -6.86
CA ARG A 293 -13.86 -8.73 -6.82
C ARG A 293 -13.84 -7.59 -7.84
N LEU A 294 -12.69 -6.98 -8.08
CA LEU A 294 -12.51 -5.98 -9.14
C LEU A 294 -12.67 -6.59 -10.53
N THR A 295 -12.06 -7.76 -10.76
CA THR A 295 -12.17 -8.50 -12.03
C THR A 295 -13.61 -8.96 -12.30
N ASP A 296 -14.29 -9.52 -11.30
CA ASP A 296 -15.69 -9.95 -11.39
C ASP A 296 -16.65 -8.78 -11.71
N ALA A 297 -16.32 -7.58 -11.25
CA ALA A 297 -17.05 -6.36 -11.56
C ALA A 297 -16.72 -5.76 -12.95
N GLY A 298 -15.85 -6.42 -13.72
CA GLY A 298 -15.43 -5.99 -15.06
C GLY A 298 -14.31 -4.94 -15.07
N GLY A 299 -13.66 -4.68 -13.92
CA GLY A 299 -12.54 -3.76 -13.80
C GLY A 299 -11.20 -4.37 -14.24
N SER A 300 -10.20 -3.51 -14.41
CA SER A 300 -8.81 -3.94 -14.66
C SER A 300 -8.02 -3.95 -13.35
N CYS A 301 -7.65 -5.13 -12.87
CA CYS A 301 -6.81 -5.28 -11.69
C CYS A 301 -5.58 -6.15 -11.99
N GLU A 302 -4.39 -5.58 -11.81
CA GLU A 302 -3.14 -6.32 -11.83
C GLU A 302 -2.75 -6.72 -10.40
N LEU A 303 -2.76 -8.02 -10.10
CA LEU A 303 -2.26 -8.55 -8.83
C LEU A 303 -0.82 -9.04 -9.01
N GLN A 304 0.13 -8.44 -8.29
CA GLN A 304 1.54 -8.85 -8.26
C GLN A 304 1.88 -9.52 -6.93
N VAL A 305 2.16 -10.83 -6.97
CA VAL A 305 2.51 -11.63 -5.79
C VAL A 305 4.02 -11.85 -5.74
N TRP A 306 4.68 -11.19 -4.79
CA TRP A 306 6.12 -11.21 -4.64
C TRP A 306 6.58 -12.37 -3.76
N GLN A 307 7.35 -13.28 -4.37
CA GLN A 307 7.82 -14.50 -3.71
C GLN A 307 8.61 -14.17 -2.44
N GLY A 308 8.38 -14.87 -1.33
CA GLY A 308 9.17 -14.74 -0.11
C GLY A 308 9.09 -13.39 0.63
N GLN A 309 8.40 -12.39 0.09
CA GLN A 309 8.39 -11.05 0.67
C GLN A 309 7.48 -10.93 1.90
N VAL A 310 7.86 -10.00 2.78
CA VAL A 310 7.16 -9.67 4.03
C VAL A 310 6.10 -8.59 3.82
N HIS A 311 5.31 -8.32 4.86
CA HIS A 311 4.31 -7.26 4.85
C HIS A 311 4.94 -5.89 4.59
N VAL A 312 4.41 -5.16 3.59
CA VAL A 312 4.90 -3.86 3.12
C VAL A 312 6.41 -3.88 2.88
N PHE A 313 6.90 -4.91 2.19
CA PHE A 313 8.32 -5.07 1.90
C PHE A 313 8.91 -3.88 1.12
N GLN A 314 8.09 -3.10 0.41
CA GLN A 314 8.45 -1.86 -0.28
C GLN A 314 9.15 -0.86 0.66
N ALA A 315 8.74 -0.79 1.94
CA ALA A 315 9.38 0.06 2.94
C ALA A 315 10.86 -0.30 3.18
N ALA A 316 11.29 -1.51 2.79
CA ALA A 316 12.66 -1.99 2.87
C ALA A 316 13.48 -1.74 1.59
N ALA A 317 13.06 -0.85 0.69
CA ALA A 317 13.78 -0.52 -0.55
C ALA A 317 15.20 0.02 -0.34
N GLY A 318 15.54 0.51 0.85
CA GLY A 318 16.93 0.83 1.21
C GLY A 318 17.84 -0.41 1.26
N ILE A 319 17.30 -1.58 1.58
CA ILE A 319 18.07 -2.77 1.96
C ILE A 319 17.86 -3.98 1.05
N ILE A 320 16.63 -4.23 0.56
CA ILE A 320 16.31 -5.39 -0.28
C ILE A 320 16.05 -4.98 -1.75
N PRO A 321 16.55 -5.75 -2.74
CA PRO A 321 16.38 -5.41 -4.15
C PRO A 321 14.93 -5.58 -4.62
N GLU A 322 14.19 -6.56 -4.10
CA GLU A 322 12.79 -6.80 -4.49
C GLU A 322 11.89 -5.60 -4.21
N ALA A 323 12.09 -4.93 -3.08
CA ALA A 323 11.36 -3.71 -2.74
C ALA A 323 11.62 -2.57 -3.74
N ARG A 324 12.84 -2.46 -4.28
CA ARG A 324 13.15 -1.47 -5.32
C ARG A 324 12.43 -1.79 -6.63
N LEU A 325 12.42 -3.07 -7.01
CA LEU A 325 11.71 -3.53 -8.20
C LEU A 325 10.19 -3.32 -8.06
N ALA A 326 9.63 -3.61 -6.89
CA ALA A 326 8.22 -3.37 -6.60
C ALA A 326 7.86 -1.89 -6.67
N ILE A 327 8.67 -1.00 -6.08
CA ILE A 327 8.47 0.46 -6.20
C ILE A 327 8.61 0.93 -7.66
N ALA A 328 9.56 0.38 -8.42
CA ALA A 328 9.71 0.72 -9.83
C ALA A 328 8.49 0.31 -10.67
N ALA A 329 7.98 -0.90 -10.46
CA ALA A 329 6.76 -1.39 -11.11
C ALA A 329 5.52 -0.57 -10.70
N LEU A 330 5.42 -0.18 -9.43
CA LEU A 330 4.38 0.71 -8.92
C LEU A 330 4.42 2.07 -9.63
N GLY A 331 5.62 2.66 -9.76
CA GLY A 331 5.82 3.91 -10.49
C GLY A 331 5.50 3.80 -11.97
N GLU A 332 5.84 2.68 -12.63
CA GLU A 332 5.47 2.41 -14.02
C GLU A 332 3.95 2.34 -14.22
N PHE A 333 3.26 1.62 -13.34
CA PHE A 333 1.80 1.57 -13.35
C PHE A 333 1.19 2.96 -13.21
N ILE A 334 1.62 3.72 -12.20
CA ILE A 334 1.16 5.10 -11.99
C ILE A 334 1.39 5.93 -13.25
N ARG A 335 2.58 5.82 -13.85
CA ARG A 335 2.90 6.61 -15.03
C ARG A 335 2.01 6.27 -16.22
N LYS A 336 1.69 4.98 -16.38
CA LYS A 336 0.84 4.44 -17.44
C LYS A 336 -0.61 4.90 -17.30
N VAL A 337 -1.18 4.85 -16.11
CA VAL A 337 -2.61 5.17 -15.91
C VAL A 337 -2.91 6.67 -15.93
N THR A 338 -1.95 7.52 -15.57
CA THR A 338 -2.14 8.98 -15.65
C THR A 338 -1.68 9.59 -16.98
N TRP A 339 -1.31 8.77 -17.97
CA TRP A 339 -0.91 9.26 -19.29
C TRP A 339 -2.14 9.41 -20.20
N ALA A 340 -2.59 10.65 -20.41
CA ALA A 340 -3.50 10.99 -21.49
C ALA A 340 -2.70 11.07 -22.81
N ASP A 341 -3.23 10.50 -23.89
CA ASP A 341 -2.68 10.63 -25.24
C ASP A 341 -2.41 12.12 -25.55
N PRO A 342 -1.20 12.53 -26.00
CA PRO A 342 -0.83 13.95 -26.18
C PRO A 342 -1.79 14.76 -27.08
N VAL A 343 -2.59 14.07 -27.91
CA VAL A 343 -3.60 14.65 -28.81
C VAL A 343 -4.71 15.39 -28.04
N VAL A 344 -5.01 15.01 -26.79
CA VAL A 344 -6.06 15.67 -26.00
C VAL A 344 -5.59 17.01 -25.42
N ARG A 345 -4.28 17.18 -25.17
CA ARG A 345 -3.72 18.40 -24.56
C ARG A 345 -3.69 19.60 -25.51
N SER A 346 -3.65 19.39 -26.83
CA SER A 346 -3.66 20.48 -27.82
C SER A 346 -5.07 21.00 -28.13
N GLY A 347 -6.12 20.23 -27.85
CA GLY A 347 -7.52 20.61 -28.10
C GLY A 347 -8.14 21.53 -27.04
N GLN A 348 -7.57 21.60 -25.83
CA GLN A 348 -8.12 22.42 -24.73
C GLN A 348 -7.39 23.75 -24.47
N ARG A 349 -6.25 24.00 -25.13
CA ARG A 349 -5.56 25.31 -25.07
C ARG A 349 -5.95 26.26 -26.22
N GLY A 350 -6.93 25.86 -27.03
CA GLY A 350 -7.43 26.64 -28.16
C GLY A 350 -8.95 26.61 -28.22
N ALA A 351 -9.61 27.22 -27.23
CA ALA A 351 -11.02 27.61 -27.30
C ALA A 351 -11.21 28.92 -26.52
#